data_AF-A0A4U9ZFP8-F1
#
_entry.id   AF-A0A4U9ZFP8-F1
#
_cell.length_a   1.000
_cell.length_b   1.000
_cell.length_c   1.000
_cell.angle_alpha   90.00
_cell.angle_beta   90.00
_cell.angle_gamma   90.00
#
_symmetry.space_group_name_H-M   'P 1'
#
loop_
_entity.id
_entity.type
_entity.pdbx_description
1 polymer ?
#
loop_
_entity_poly.entity_id
_entity_poly.type
_entity_poly.pdbx_seq_one_letter_code
_entity_poly.pdbx_strand_id
1 'polypeptide(L)'
;MMKAGSKPTTSQINVGTFEKVFRDHAKNHEKLLYIAFSSVLSGTYQSALIAREMVLEDYPDAIIEIVDTLAASGGEGYLSILAAEARDKGRSLQETKAMIEDLLPRLRTYFLVDDLYHLMRGGRLSKSSAIIGSLASIKPILWIDQAGNLVPIAKVRGRQKAINEIMNQVIGDIGHSIVIIGYSEDLESAQKLQDTLLEDPQN
;
A
#
# COMPACT_ATOMS: atom_id res chain seq x y z
N MET A 1 11.10 -8.17 18.13
CA MET A 1 10.80 -7.04 19.05
C MET A 1 9.34 -7.06 19.53
N MET A 2 8.35 -7.02 18.63
CA MET A 2 6.92 -7.03 19.03
C MET A 2 6.50 -8.32 19.75
N LYS A 3 7.00 -9.49 19.32
CA LYS A 3 6.84 -10.77 20.03
C LYS A 3 7.39 -10.76 21.47
N ALA A 4 8.36 -9.89 21.75
CA ALA A 4 8.93 -9.68 23.09
C ALA A 4 8.17 -8.59 23.89
N GLY A 5 6.97 -8.19 23.46
CA GLY A 5 6.11 -7.22 24.14
C GLY A 5 6.42 -5.75 23.83
N SER A 6 7.37 -5.46 22.93
CA SER A 6 7.66 -4.07 22.57
C SER A 6 6.48 -3.44 21.82
N LYS A 7 6.25 -2.15 22.06
CA LYS A 7 5.14 -1.39 21.47
C LYS A 7 5.70 -0.33 20.52
N PRO A 8 6.21 -0.72 19.33
CA PRO A 8 6.75 0.24 18.40
C PRO A 8 5.66 1.21 17.93
N THR A 9 6.09 2.43 17.66
CA THR A 9 5.33 3.51 17.03
C THR A 9 6.00 3.86 15.71
N THR A 10 5.24 4.51 14.83
CA THR A 10 5.74 5.05 13.56
C THR A 10 5.52 6.56 13.54
N SER A 11 6.31 7.25 12.74
CA SER A 11 6.10 8.67 12.40
C SER A 11 6.02 8.81 10.89
N GLN A 12 5.29 9.83 10.42
CA GLN A 12 5.30 10.20 9.01
C GLN A 12 6.66 10.77 8.62
N ILE A 13 7.00 10.72 7.33
CA ILE A 13 8.14 11.46 6.80
C ILE A 13 7.86 12.95 6.98
N ASN A 14 8.83 13.69 7.50
CA ASN A 14 8.66 15.12 7.72
C ASN A 14 8.81 15.92 6.41
N VAL A 15 8.28 17.15 6.41
CA VAL A 15 8.30 18.06 5.26
C VAL A 15 9.73 18.32 4.76
N GLY A 16 10.68 18.59 5.65
CA GLY A 16 12.06 18.90 5.27
C GLY A 16 12.78 17.78 4.52
N THR A 17 12.45 16.52 4.80
CA THR A 17 12.98 15.37 4.03
C THR A 17 12.49 15.40 2.59
N PHE A 18 11.20 15.64 2.37
CA PHE A 18 10.65 15.78 1.01
C PHE A 18 11.21 17.03 0.32
N GLU A 19 11.24 18.16 1.03
CA GLU A 19 11.72 19.43 0.48
C GLU A 19 13.14 19.29 -0.04
N LYS A 20 14.03 18.64 0.71
CA LYS A 20 15.41 18.38 0.26
C LYS A 20 15.44 17.64 -1.07
N VAL A 21 14.72 16.53 -1.20
CA VAL A 21 14.69 15.70 -2.42
C VAL A 21 14.08 16.49 -3.59
N PHE A 22 12.94 17.14 -3.36
CA PHE A 22 12.23 17.91 -4.38
C PHE A 22 13.05 19.09 -4.88
N ARG A 23 13.72 19.81 -3.97
CA ARG A 23 14.60 20.93 -4.29
C ARG A 23 15.82 20.50 -5.11
N ASP A 24 16.37 19.32 -4.84
CA ASP A 24 17.49 18.78 -5.62
C ASP A 24 17.07 18.49 -7.07
N HIS A 25 15.89 17.88 -7.28
CA HIS A 25 15.35 17.69 -8.63
C HIS A 25 15.00 19.00 -9.33
N ALA A 26 14.40 19.97 -8.61
CA ALA A 26 14.08 21.29 -9.14
C ALA A 26 15.33 22.03 -9.65
N LYS A 27 16.42 22.02 -8.87
CA LYS A 27 17.72 22.62 -9.25
C LYS A 27 18.31 22.02 -10.52
N ASN A 28 18.08 20.72 -10.72
CA ASN A 28 18.60 19.98 -11.88
C ASN A 28 17.65 20.02 -13.08
N HIS A 29 16.53 20.73 -12.99
CA HIS A 29 15.46 20.74 -14.00
C HIS A 29 14.93 19.32 -14.31
N GLU A 30 14.94 18.45 -13.31
CA GLU A 30 14.46 17.08 -13.42
C GLU A 30 12.99 17.01 -13.03
N LYS A 31 12.18 16.36 -13.87
CA LYS A 31 10.77 16.10 -13.54
C LYS A 31 10.68 14.97 -12.53
N LEU A 32 9.86 15.13 -11.50
CA LEU A 32 9.68 14.15 -10.43
C LEU A 32 8.22 13.70 -10.32
N LEU A 33 7.99 12.39 -10.27
CA LEU A 33 6.73 11.77 -9.92
C LEU A 33 6.91 10.97 -8.63
N TYR A 34 6.24 11.38 -7.56
CA TYR A 34 6.20 10.64 -6.29
C TYR A 34 4.94 9.77 -6.21
N ILE A 35 5.14 8.45 -6.16
CA ILE A 35 4.10 7.47 -5.87
C ILE A 35 3.98 7.38 -4.35
N ALA A 36 2.93 7.99 -3.78
CA ALA A 36 2.82 8.19 -2.35
C ALA A 36 2.01 7.09 -1.66
N PHE A 37 2.47 6.72 -0.46
CA PHE A 37 1.69 5.94 0.50
C PHE A 37 0.34 6.61 0.81
N SER A 38 -0.69 5.78 1.01
CA SER A 38 -2.08 6.21 1.28
C SER A 38 -2.19 7.38 2.27
N SER A 39 -2.83 8.47 1.85
CA SER A 39 -3.12 9.62 2.70
C SER A 39 -4.07 9.31 3.86
N VAL A 40 -4.89 8.26 3.73
CA VAL A 40 -5.83 7.80 4.77
C VAL A 40 -5.10 7.10 5.91
N LEU A 41 -3.94 6.49 5.64
CA LEU A 41 -3.18 5.71 6.62
C LEU A 41 -2.05 6.50 7.28
N SER A 42 -1.61 7.61 6.67
CA SER A 42 -0.50 8.44 7.14
C SER A 42 -0.55 9.87 6.60
N GLY A 43 -0.11 10.84 7.41
CA GLY A 43 0.11 12.22 6.97
C GLY A 43 1.32 12.43 6.05
N THR A 44 2.00 11.35 5.62
CA THR A 44 3.18 11.41 4.74
C THR A 44 2.87 12.05 3.39
N TYR A 45 1.71 11.76 2.80
CA TYR A 45 1.23 12.43 1.58
C TYR A 45 1.11 13.94 1.76
N GLN A 46 0.52 14.38 2.88
CA GLN A 46 0.36 15.81 3.18
C GLN A 46 1.71 16.50 3.39
N SER A 47 2.68 15.84 4.03
CA SER A 47 4.03 16.38 4.15
C SER A 47 4.72 16.57 2.79
N ALA A 48 4.49 15.67 1.84
CA ALA A 48 4.99 15.82 0.48
C ALA A 48 4.32 17.00 -0.25
N LEU A 49 2.99 17.16 -0.13
CA LEU A 49 2.29 18.32 -0.73
C LEU A 49 2.85 19.64 -0.22
N ILE A 50 3.00 19.80 1.10
CA ILE A 50 3.57 21.02 1.70
C ILE A 50 4.98 21.28 1.17
N ALA A 51 5.83 20.25 1.12
CA ALA A 51 7.19 20.37 0.61
C ALA A 51 7.23 20.79 -0.86
N ARG A 52 6.31 20.28 -1.70
CA ARG A 52 6.19 20.70 -3.10
C ARG A 52 5.88 22.19 -3.18
N GLU A 53 4.88 22.68 -2.44
CA GLU A 53 4.52 24.11 -2.48
C GLU A 53 5.71 24.99 -2.06
N MET A 54 6.44 24.62 -0.99
CA MET A 54 7.64 25.35 -0.57
C MET A 54 8.73 25.39 -1.65
N VAL A 55 8.92 24.30 -2.40
CA VAL A 55 9.90 24.27 -3.50
C VAL A 55 9.44 25.10 -4.70
N LEU A 56 8.14 25.13 -5.00
CA LEU A 56 7.58 25.92 -6.10
C LEU A 56 7.66 27.43 -5.85
N GLU A 57 7.73 27.89 -4.60
CA GLU A 57 8.01 29.30 -4.26
C GLU A 57 9.37 29.76 -4.80
N ASP A 58 10.39 28.90 -4.70
CA ASP A 58 11.76 29.19 -5.15
C ASP A 58 12.01 28.77 -6.62
N TYR A 59 11.31 27.75 -7.09
CA TYR A 59 11.45 27.14 -8.43
C TYR A 59 10.07 27.00 -9.10
N PRO A 60 9.47 28.10 -9.58
CA PRO A 60 8.09 28.09 -10.09
C PRO A 60 7.88 27.21 -11.33
N ASP A 61 8.96 26.92 -12.08
CA ASP A 61 8.93 26.06 -13.27
C ASP A 61 9.24 24.58 -12.97
N ALA A 62 9.48 24.21 -11.70
CA ALA A 62 9.76 22.83 -11.33
C ALA A 62 8.52 21.94 -11.54
N ILE A 63 8.73 20.73 -12.07
CA ILE A 63 7.65 19.76 -12.32
C ILE A 63 7.73 18.64 -11.29
N ILE A 64 6.91 18.75 -10.25
CA ILE A 64 6.83 17.79 -9.15
C ILE A 64 5.38 17.34 -9.01
N GLU A 65 5.09 16.13 -9.46
CA GLU A 65 3.79 15.50 -9.34
C GLU A 65 3.78 14.47 -8.21
N ILE A 66 2.65 14.37 -7.52
CA ILE A 66 2.45 13.45 -6.40
C ILE A 66 1.14 12.72 -6.65
N VAL A 67 1.17 11.39 -6.58
CA VAL A 67 -0.01 10.53 -6.68
C VAL A 67 -0.28 9.90 -5.33
N ASP A 68 -1.43 10.20 -4.73
CA ASP A 68 -1.93 9.45 -3.58
C ASP A 68 -2.43 8.10 -4.06
N THR A 69 -1.71 7.03 -3.74
CA THR A 69 -2.09 5.70 -4.21
C THR A 69 -3.31 5.13 -3.50
N LEU A 70 -3.67 5.68 -2.34
CA LEU A 70 -4.61 5.06 -1.39
C LEU A 70 -4.26 3.60 -1.04
N ALA A 71 -3.03 3.18 -1.36
CA ALA A 71 -2.54 1.82 -1.21
C ALA A 71 -1.40 1.74 -0.18
N ALA A 72 -1.01 0.50 0.13
CA ALA A 72 0.07 0.20 1.06
C ALA A 72 0.80 -1.08 0.63
N SER A 73 2.06 -1.23 1.05
CA SER A 73 2.81 -2.47 0.89
C SER A 73 2.87 -2.92 -0.58
N GLY A 74 2.54 -4.18 -0.89
CA GLY A 74 2.56 -4.71 -2.26
C GLY A 74 1.71 -3.93 -3.26
N GLY A 75 0.59 -3.33 -2.84
CA GLY A 75 -0.24 -2.50 -3.72
C GLY A 75 0.47 -1.22 -4.18
N GLU A 76 1.07 -0.49 -3.24
CA GLU A 76 1.90 0.69 -3.54
C GLU A 76 3.16 0.31 -4.33
N GLY A 77 3.78 -0.82 -3.96
CA GLY A 77 4.96 -1.36 -4.65
C GLY A 77 4.66 -1.72 -6.11
N TYR A 78 3.52 -2.34 -6.38
CA TYR A 78 3.08 -2.65 -7.74
C TYR A 78 2.95 -1.39 -8.61
N LEU A 79 2.28 -0.36 -8.10
CA LEU A 79 2.14 0.91 -8.81
C LEU A 79 3.48 1.60 -9.04
N SER A 80 4.40 1.50 -8.06
CA SER A 80 5.76 2.03 -8.19
C SER A 80 6.57 1.30 -9.28
N ILE A 81 6.43 -0.02 -9.38
CA ILE A 81 7.05 -0.83 -10.44
C ILE A 81 6.50 -0.41 -11.81
N LEU A 82 5.16 -0.33 -11.95
CA LEU A 82 4.53 0.09 -13.20
C LEU A 82 4.95 1.51 -13.63
N ALA A 83 5.10 2.44 -12.68
CA ALA A 83 5.57 3.78 -12.96
C ALA A 83 7.02 3.79 -13.46
N ALA A 84 7.90 2.98 -12.86
CA ALA A 84 9.28 2.81 -13.32
C ALA A 84 9.34 2.17 -14.73
N GLU A 85 8.54 1.14 -14.98
CA GLU A 85 8.45 0.51 -16.30
C GLU A 85 7.92 1.48 -17.37
N ALA A 86 6.93 2.31 -17.04
CA ALA A 86 6.39 3.33 -17.92
C ALA A 86 7.46 4.33 -18.33
N ARG A 87 8.25 4.82 -17.35
CA ARG A 87 9.41 5.68 -17.57
C ARG A 87 10.44 5.01 -18.49
N ASP A 88 10.80 3.76 -18.21
CA ASP A 88 11.82 3.03 -18.98
C ASP A 88 11.35 2.74 -20.42
N LYS A 89 10.04 2.68 -20.65
CA LYS A 89 9.40 2.61 -21.98
C LYS A 89 9.26 3.99 -22.65
N GLY A 90 9.77 5.05 -22.04
CA GLY A 90 9.78 6.41 -22.60
C GLY A 90 8.45 7.16 -22.45
N ARG A 91 7.51 6.69 -21.62
CA ARG A 91 6.29 7.46 -21.34
C ARG A 91 6.63 8.74 -20.61
N SER A 92 5.90 9.80 -20.92
CA SER A 92 6.00 11.06 -20.18
C SER A 92 5.53 10.89 -18.74
N LEU A 93 5.89 11.88 -17.91
CA LEU A 93 5.44 11.93 -16.52
C LEU A 93 3.91 11.97 -16.45
N GLN A 94 3.25 12.78 -17.28
CA GLN A 94 1.80 12.95 -17.31
C GLN A 94 1.08 11.66 -17.72
N GLU A 95 1.59 10.97 -18.74
CA GLU A 95 1.04 9.67 -19.16
C GLU A 95 1.23 8.60 -18.09
N THR A 96 2.36 8.62 -17.38
CA THR A 96 2.63 7.70 -16.28
C THR A 96 1.68 7.96 -15.12
N LYS A 97 1.53 9.23 -14.70
CA LYS A 97 0.57 9.62 -13.66
C LYS A 97 -0.85 9.17 -14.00
N ALA A 98 -1.33 9.50 -15.20
CA ALA A 98 -2.67 9.14 -15.64
C ALA A 98 -2.89 7.62 -15.69
N MET A 99 -1.89 6.85 -16.12
CA MET A 99 -1.94 5.38 -16.08
C MET A 99 -2.10 4.86 -14.65
N ILE A 100 -1.30 5.36 -13.70
CA ILE A 100 -1.38 4.93 -12.30
C ILE A 100 -2.75 5.29 -11.71
N GLU A 101 -3.24 6.50 -11.92
CA GLU A 101 -4.55 6.96 -11.43
C GLU A 101 -5.71 6.12 -11.99
N ASP A 102 -5.64 5.74 -13.28
CA ASP A 102 -6.63 4.86 -13.92
C ASP A 102 -6.62 3.45 -13.31
N LEU A 103 -5.48 2.96 -12.82
CA LEU A 103 -5.38 1.63 -12.20
C LEU A 103 -5.93 1.57 -10.77
N LEU A 104 -5.92 2.68 -10.02
CA LEU A 104 -6.29 2.69 -8.60
C LEU A 104 -7.64 2.04 -8.28
N PRO A 105 -8.75 2.28 -9.03
CA PRO A 105 -10.05 1.68 -8.72
C PRO A 105 -10.08 0.15 -8.85
N ARG A 106 -9.13 -0.41 -9.61
CA ARG A 106 -8.99 -1.84 -9.89
C ARG A 106 -7.94 -2.52 -9.01
N LEU A 107 -7.17 -1.75 -8.23
CA LEU A 107 -6.22 -2.32 -7.29
C LEU A 107 -6.98 -3.05 -6.16
N ARG A 108 -6.50 -4.24 -5.80
CA ARG A 108 -7.02 -5.04 -4.69
C ARG A 108 -5.88 -5.41 -3.77
N THR A 109 -6.08 -5.21 -2.47
CA THR A 109 -5.12 -5.60 -1.43
C THR A 109 -5.87 -6.32 -0.32
N TYR A 110 -5.64 -7.62 -0.21
CA TYR A 110 -6.15 -8.46 0.86
C TYR A 110 -5.01 -8.83 1.81
N PHE A 111 -5.27 -8.84 3.11
CA PHE A 111 -4.23 -9.20 4.08
C PHE A 111 -4.79 -9.87 5.34
N LEU A 112 -3.98 -10.79 5.86
CA LEU A 112 -4.22 -11.52 7.10
C LEU A 112 -3.39 -10.92 8.22
N VAL A 113 -3.99 -10.68 9.38
CA VAL A 113 -3.25 -10.33 10.60
C VAL A 113 -3.56 -11.31 11.73
N ASP A 114 -2.69 -11.38 12.72
CA ASP A 114 -2.92 -12.24 13.88
C ASP A 114 -4.05 -11.73 14.78
N ASP A 115 -4.13 -10.41 14.93
CA ASP A 115 -5.17 -9.68 15.62
C ASP A 115 -5.24 -8.22 15.14
N LEU A 116 -6.27 -7.48 15.56
CA LEU A 116 -6.48 -6.08 15.18
C LEU A 116 -5.82 -5.08 16.14
N TYR A 117 -5.15 -5.53 17.19
CA TYR A 117 -4.69 -4.67 18.29
C TYR A 117 -3.75 -3.57 17.78
N HIS A 118 -2.79 -3.93 16.93
CA HIS A 118 -1.81 -2.97 16.43
C HIS A 118 -2.42 -1.91 15.50
N LEU A 119 -3.37 -2.30 14.65
CA LEU A 119 -4.07 -1.39 13.74
C LEU A 119 -4.95 -0.39 14.51
N MET A 120 -5.69 -0.87 15.51
CA MET A 120 -6.53 -0.03 16.38
C MET A 120 -5.70 0.88 17.29
N ARG A 121 -4.63 0.35 17.88
CA ARG A 121 -3.71 1.14 18.72
C ARG A 121 -3.02 2.23 17.90
N GLY A 122 -2.64 1.90 16.67
CA GLY A 122 -2.07 2.86 15.73
C GLY A 122 -3.10 3.88 15.21
N GLY A 123 -4.39 3.67 15.41
CA GLY A 123 -5.44 4.57 14.91
C GLY A 123 -5.74 4.43 13.42
N ARG A 124 -5.20 3.41 12.74
CA ARG A 124 -5.40 3.17 11.30
C ARG A 124 -6.62 2.28 11.02
N LEU A 125 -7.23 1.73 12.07
CA LEU A 125 -8.48 0.99 11.99
C LEU A 125 -9.46 1.56 13.01
N SER A 126 -10.68 1.85 12.55
CA SER A 126 -11.73 2.39 13.41
C SER A 126 -12.06 1.43 14.56
N LYS A 127 -12.18 1.99 15.77
CA LYS A 127 -12.59 1.23 16.96
C LYS A 127 -14.06 0.82 16.95
N SER A 128 -14.89 1.38 16.08
CA SER A 128 -16.30 0.99 15.93
C SER A 128 -16.51 -0.21 14.99
N SER A 129 -15.44 -0.72 14.36
CA SER A 129 -15.52 -1.87 13.48
C SER A 129 -16.10 -3.08 14.22
N ALA A 130 -17.14 -3.73 13.69
CA ALA A 130 -17.87 -4.85 14.31
C ALA A 130 -17.02 -6.12 14.59
N ILE A 131 -15.70 -6.04 14.37
CA ILE A 131 -14.71 -7.11 14.57
C ILE A 131 -13.91 -6.94 15.87
N ILE A 132 -14.53 -6.40 16.93
CA ILE A 132 -13.90 -6.37 18.26
C ILE A 132 -14.02 -7.75 18.92
N GLY A 133 -12.90 -8.44 19.08
CA GLY A 133 -12.79 -9.69 19.82
C GLY A 133 -11.68 -10.60 19.29
N SER A 134 -10.62 -10.82 20.07
CA SER A 134 -9.55 -11.77 19.75
C SER A 134 -9.76 -13.08 20.51
N LEU A 135 -10.39 -14.05 19.86
CA LEU A 135 -10.14 -15.45 20.24
C LEU A 135 -8.82 -15.85 19.58
N ALA A 136 -7.90 -16.45 20.32
CA ALA A 136 -6.53 -16.74 19.86
C ALA A 136 -6.46 -17.54 18.53
N SER A 137 -7.49 -18.33 18.23
CA SER A 137 -7.59 -19.12 17.01
C SER A 137 -8.33 -18.43 15.86
N ILE A 138 -8.96 -17.28 16.08
CA ILE A 138 -9.66 -16.52 15.04
C ILE A 138 -8.70 -15.50 14.44
N LYS A 139 -8.58 -15.52 13.12
CA LYS A 139 -7.74 -14.63 12.33
C LYS A 139 -8.60 -13.69 11.49
N PRO A 140 -8.48 -12.36 11.68
CA PRO A 140 -9.17 -11.39 10.85
C PRO A 140 -8.52 -11.25 9.47
N ILE A 141 -9.36 -11.19 8.45
CA ILE A 141 -8.97 -10.84 7.09
C ILE A 141 -9.49 -9.44 6.82
N LEU A 142 -8.63 -8.60 6.24
CA LEU A 142 -8.95 -7.24 5.87
C LEU A 142 -8.66 -7.04 4.39
N TRP A 143 -9.27 -5.99 3.85
CA TRP A 143 -8.89 -5.40 2.58
C TRP A 143 -8.73 -3.89 2.71
N ILE A 144 -8.07 -3.28 1.73
CA ILE A 144 -8.03 -1.84 1.55
C ILE A 144 -9.12 -1.48 0.54
N ASP A 145 -10.11 -0.69 0.96
CA ASP A 145 -11.18 -0.25 0.07
C ASP A 145 -10.69 0.85 -0.91
N GLN A 146 -11.54 1.22 -1.86
CA GLN A 146 -11.21 2.25 -2.86
C GLN A 146 -10.93 3.64 -2.26
N ALA A 147 -11.39 3.89 -1.04
CA ALA A 147 -11.12 5.12 -0.30
C ALA A 147 -9.85 5.01 0.55
N GLY A 148 -9.11 3.89 0.50
CA GLY A 148 -7.87 3.68 1.24
C GLY A 148 -8.05 3.25 2.70
N ASN A 149 -9.28 2.90 3.12
CA ASN A 149 -9.55 2.47 4.50
C ASN A 149 -9.22 0.99 4.69
N LEU A 150 -8.73 0.65 5.88
CA LEU A 150 -8.64 -0.74 6.32
C LEU A 150 -10.03 -1.24 6.71
N VAL A 151 -10.58 -2.18 5.95
CA VAL A 151 -11.93 -2.72 6.18
C VAL A 151 -11.82 -4.20 6.53
N PRO A 152 -12.28 -4.62 7.72
CA PRO A 152 -12.35 -6.03 8.06
C PRO A 152 -13.47 -6.72 7.28
N ILE A 153 -13.16 -7.81 6.58
CA ILE A 153 -14.12 -8.52 5.70
C ILE A 153 -14.50 -9.91 6.20
N ALA A 154 -13.63 -10.58 6.97
CA ALA A 154 -13.92 -11.91 7.49
C ALA A 154 -13.22 -12.22 8.83
N LYS A 155 -13.75 -13.21 9.55
CA LYS A 155 -13.13 -13.83 10.73
C LYS A 155 -13.05 -15.33 10.51
N VAL A 156 -11.84 -15.86 10.37
CA VAL A 156 -11.65 -17.27 10.04
C VAL A 156 -10.92 -17.99 11.17
N ARG A 157 -11.43 -19.14 11.61
CA ARG A 157 -10.77 -19.94 12.64
C ARG A 157 -9.64 -20.77 12.01
N GLY A 158 -8.42 -20.54 12.46
CA GLY A 158 -7.20 -21.21 12.02
C GLY A 158 -6.52 -20.49 10.87
N ARG A 159 -5.18 -20.36 10.95
CA ARG A 159 -4.36 -19.63 9.98
C ARG A 159 -4.49 -20.21 8.56
N GLN A 160 -4.39 -21.52 8.40
CA GLN A 160 -4.47 -22.16 7.08
C GLN A 160 -5.81 -21.91 6.39
N LYS A 161 -6.93 -21.96 7.14
CA LYS A 161 -8.25 -21.64 6.57
C LYS A 161 -8.35 -20.17 6.18
N ALA A 162 -7.74 -19.27 6.96
CA ALA A 162 -7.72 -17.84 6.65
C ALA A 162 -6.87 -17.52 5.40
N ILE A 163 -5.75 -18.23 5.22
CA ILE A 163 -4.94 -18.12 3.99
C ILE A 163 -5.75 -18.62 2.79
N ASN A 164 -6.45 -19.75 2.90
CA ASN A 164 -7.30 -20.25 1.83
C ASN A 164 -8.46 -19.28 1.50
N GLU A 165 -9.01 -18.61 2.50
CA GLU A 165 -10.01 -17.58 2.26
C GLU A 165 -9.42 -16.38 1.50
N ILE A 166 -8.22 -15.90 1.85
CA ILE A 166 -7.54 -14.87 1.06
C ILE A 166 -7.30 -15.33 -0.38
N MET A 167 -6.91 -16.59 -0.59
CA MET A 167 -6.78 -17.15 -1.95
C MET A 167 -8.07 -17.03 -2.73
N ASN A 168 -9.20 -17.44 -2.15
CA ASN A 168 -10.49 -17.36 -2.80
C ASN A 168 -10.88 -15.92 -3.15
N GLN A 169 -10.60 -14.96 -2.25
CA GLN A 169 -10.85 -13.53 -2.52
C GLN A 169 -9.98 -13.03 -3.68
N VAL A 170 -8.69 -13.40 -3.69
CA VAL A 170 -7.77 -13.01 -4.77
C VAL A 170 -8.19 -13.62 -6.10
N ILE A 171 -8.46 -14.93 -6.16
CA ILE A 171 -8.89 -15.63 -7.39
C ILE A 171 -10.23 -15.07 -7.89
N GLY A 172 -11.15 -14.72 -6.99
CA GLY A 172 -12.44 -14.11 -7.38
C GLY A 172 -12.31 -12.72 -7.99
N ASP A 173 -11.26 -11.97 -7.65
CA ASP A 173 -11.04 -10.60 -8.08
C ASP A 173 -9.95 -10.44 -9.15
N ILE A 174 -9.17 -11.49 -9.43
CA ILE A 174 -8.01 -11.40 -10.33
C ILE A 174 -8.47 -11.16 -11.77
N GLY A 175 -8.41 -9.90 -12.19
CA GLY A 175 -8.63 -9.48 -13.58
C GLY A 175 -7.33 -9.16 -14.32
N HIS A 176 -6.17 -9.41 -13.70
CA HIS A 176 -4.84 -9.03 -14.18
C HIS A 176 -3.80 -10.11 -13.89
N SER A 177 -2.79 -10.23 -14.75
CA SER A 177 -1.78 -11.28 -14.72
C SER A 177 -0.70 -11.16 -13.64
N ILE A 178 -0.81 -10.21 -12.70
CA ILE A 178 0.24 -9.95 -11.69
C ILE A 178 -0.37 -9.91 -10.29
N VAL A 179 0.20 -10.71 -9.39
CA VAL A 179 -0.09 -10.71 -7.95
C VAL A 179 1.21 -10.44 -7.20
N ILE A 180 1.17 -9.51 -6.24
CA ILE A 180 2.29 -9.27 -5.31
C ILE A 180 1.95 -9.87 -3.95
N ILE A 181 2.77 -10.81 -3.48
CA ILE A 181 2.61 -11.45 -2.17
C ILE A 181 3.62 -10.83 -1.21
N GLY A 182 3.12 -10.06 -0.24
CA GLY A 182 3.91 -9.60 0.91
C GLY A 182 3.74 -10.53 2.11
N TYR A 183 4.80 -10.76 2.89
CA TYR A 183 4.75 -11.58 4.10
C TYR A 183 5.59 -10.98 5.23
N SER A 184 5.24 -11.36 6.46
CA SER A 184 6.00 -11.03 7.67
C SER A 184 6.32 -12.31 8.44
N GLU A 185 7.60 -12.70 8.48
CA GLU A 185 8.10 -13.88 9.22
C GLU A 185 7.45 -15.24 8.84
N ASP A 186 6.79 -15.34 7.68
CA ASP A 186 6.11 -16.57 7.21
C ASP A 186 6.29 -16.75 5.69
N LEU A 187 7.53 -17.01 5.27
CA LEU A 187 7.88 -17.23 3.87
C LEU A 187 7.24 -18.51 3.32
N GLU A 188 7.14 -19.57 4.13
CA GLU A 188 6.57 -20.85 3.71
C GLU A 188 5.12 -20.70 3.27
N SER A 189 4.28 -19.99 4.04
CA SER A 189 2.90 -19.73 3.64
C SER A 189 2.79 -18.86 2.39
N ALA A 190 3.71 -17.90 2.22
CA ALA A 190 3.75 -17.04 1.04
C ALA A 190 4.15 -17.82 -0.22
N GLN A 191 5.11 -18.75 -0.11
CA GLN A 191 5.53 -19.61 -1.21
C GLN A 191 4.39 -20.55 -1.61
N LYS A 192 3.73 -21.18 -0.64
CA LYS A 192 2.58 -22.05 -0.92
C LYS A 192 1.43 -21.31 -1.60
N LEU A 193 1.19 -20.06 -1.20
CA LEU A 193 0.22 -19.17 -1.84
C LEU A 193 0.63 -18.89 -3.30
N GLN A 194 1.91 -18.60 -3.54
CA GLN A 194 2.44 -18.42 -4.89
C GLN A 194 2.25 -19.66 -5.75
N ASP A 195 2.68 -20.82 -5.27
CA ASP A 195 2.61 -22.09 -6.00
C ASP A 195 1.15 -22.40 -6.38
N THR A 196 0.21 -22.21 -5.44
CA THR A 196 -1.22 -22.43 -5.69
C THR A 196 -1.78 -21.49 -6.75
N LEU A 197 -1.40 -20.21 -6.73
CA LEU A 197 -1.86 -19.22 -7.72
C LEU A 197 -1.27 -19.48 -9.13
N LEU A 198 -0.09 -20.11 -9.20
CA LEU A 198 0.54 -20.50 -10.48
C LEU A 198 0.00 -21.83 -11.02
N GLU A 199 -0.53 -22.71 -10.16
CA GLU A 199 -1.15 -23.97 -10.55
C GLU A 199 -2.62 -23.84 -10.97
N ASP A 200 -3.30 -22.74 -10.61
CA ASP A 200 -4.70 -22.52 -10.95
C ASP A 200 -4.89 -22.36 -12.48
N PRO A 201 -5.57 -23.31 -13.15
CA PRO A 201 -5.70 -23.34 -14.61
C PRO A 201 -6.59 -22.22 -15.20
N GLN A 202 -7.10 -21.30 -14.37
CA GLN A 202 -7.81 -20.09 -14.83
C GLN A 202 -6.90 -18.88 -15.09
N ASN A 203 -5.59 -18.97 -14.83
CA ASN A 203 -4.58 -17.96 -15.19
C ASN A 203 -3.64 -18.44 -16.31
#